data_AF-A0A0J1CTI8-F1
#
_entry.id   AF-A0A0J1CTI8-F1
#
_cell.length_a   1.000
_cell.length_b   1.000
_cell.length_c   1.000
_cell.angle_alpha   90.00
_cell.angle_beta   90.00
_cell.angle_gamma   90.00
#
_symmetry.space_group_name_H-M   'P 1'
#
loop_
_entity.id
_entity.type
_entity.pdbx_description
1 polymer ?
#
loop_
_entity_poly.entity_id
_entity_poly.type
_entity_poly.pdbx_seq_one_letter_code
_entity_poly.pdbx_strand_id
1 'polypeptide(L)' 'MRGFRDPTRTQKFLSCFGLIRQHFALKRHLLRASLYRKQLAARFVAWREFAELAQNPSTAF' A
#
# COMPACT_ATOMS: atom_id res chain seq x y z
N MET A 1 0.03 -17.34 -2.15
CA MET A 1 -0.40 -16.40 -1.10
C MET A 1 -0.57 -17.16 0.22
N ARG A 2 0.49 -17.33 1.01
CA ARG A 2 0.41 -17.92 2.36
C ARG A 2 0.25 -16.77 3.37
N GLY A 3 -0.97 -16.51 3.86
CA GLY A 3 -1.21 -15.42 4.82
C GLY A 3 -2.68 -15.08 5.04
N PHE A 4 -3.53 -15.37 4.07
CA PHE A 4 -4.99 -15.19 4.14
C PHE A 4 -5.67 -16.36 4.86
N ARG A 5 -5.38 -16.54 6.15
CA ARG A 5 -6.00 -17.60 6.97
C ARG A 5 -7.35 -17.18 7.56
N ASP A 6 -7.57 -15.88 7.72
CA ASP A 6 -8.83 -15.32 8.22
C ASP A 6 -9.65 -14.72 7.05
N PRO A 7 -10.84 -15.26 6.73
CA PRO A 7 -11.66 -14.80 5.62
C PRO A 7 -12.05 -13.32 5.72
N THR A 8 -12.39 -12.84 6.91
CA THR A 8 -12.85 -11.46 7.14
C THR A 8 -11.74 -10.44 6.90
N ARG A 9 -10.55 -10.69 7.43
CA ARG A 9 -9.36 -9.87 7.23
C ARG A 9 -8.89 -9.91 5.77
N THR A 10 -9.02 -11.07 5.13
CA THR A 10 -8.75 -11.24 3.71
C THR A 10 -9.69 -10.40 2.87
N GLN A 11 -11.00 -10.44 3.15
CA GLN A 11 -12.00 -9.69 2.41
C GLN A 11 -11.77 -8.17 2.51
N LYS A 12 -11.48 -7.67 3.72
CA LYS A 12 -11.12 -6.25 3.94
C LYS A 12 -9.87 -5.83 3.17
N PHE A 13 -8.86 -6.69 3.11
CA PHE A 13 -7.67 -6.43 2.30
C PHE A 13 -8.01 -6.40 0.81
N LEU A 14 -8.74 -7.39 0.32
CA LEU A 14 -9.09 -7.52 -1.09
C LEU A 14 -9.98 -6.37 -1.58
N SER A 15 -10.91 -5.88 -0.76
CA SER A 15 -11.78 -4.75 -1.12
C SER A 15 -11.00 -3.46 -1.40
N CYS A 16 -9.91 -3.23 -0.68
CA CYS A 16 -9.07 -2.03 -0.86
C CYS A 16 -7.84 -2.30 -1.75
N PHE A 17 -7.53 -3.55 -2.10
CA PHE A 17 -6.32 -3.93 -2.82
C PHE A 17 -6.19 -3.25 -4.18
N GLY A 18 -7.29 -3.05 -4.90
CA GLY A 18 -7.29 -2.35 -6.19
C GLY A 18 -6.72 -0.92 -6.08
N LEU A 19 -7.14 -0.19 -5.05
CA LEU A 19 -6.69 1.18 -4.78
C LEU A 19 -5.20 1.21 -4.39
N ILE A 20 -4.78 0.28 -3.53
CA ILE A 20 -3.37 0.13 -3.13
C ILE A 20 -2.52 -0.14 -4.37
N ARG A 21 -2.93 -1.10 -5.21
CA ARG A 21 -2.21 -1.47 -6.44
C ARG A 21 -2.12 -0.28 -7.40
N GLN A 22 -3.20 0.48 -7.58
CA GLN A 22 -3.20 1.69 -8.42
C GLN A 22 -2.23 2.75 -7.89
N HIS A 23 -2.18 2.93 -6.56
CA HIS A 23 -1.23 3.85 -5.93
C HIS A 23 0.22 3.48 -6.22
N PHE A 24 0.58 2.21 -6.40
CA PHE A 24 1.94 1.78 -6.76
C PHE A 24 2.15 1.55 -8.27
N ALA A 25 1.10 1.64 -9.09
CA ALA A 25 1.16 1.43 -10.54
C ALA A 25 1.80 2.62 -11.28
N LEU A 26 3.08 2.86 -11.03
CA LEU A 26 3.92 3.76 -11.83
C LEU A 26 4.13 3.15 -13.21
N LYS A 27 4.07 3.98 -14.27
CA LYS A 27 4.36 3.59 -15.65
C LYS A 27 5.86 3.32 -15.83
N ARG A 28 6.35 2.21 -15.28
CA ARG A 28 7.78 1.83 -15.22
C ARG A 28 8.45 1.89 -16.60
N HIS A 29 7.73 1.52 -17.65
CA HIS A 29 8.24 1.54 -19.03
C HIS A 29 8.48 2.95 -19.60
N LEU A 30 7.90 4.00 -18.99
CA LEU A 30 8.11 5.39 -19.40
C LEU A 30 9.23 6.09 -18.61
N LEU A 31 9.80 5.42 -17.60
CA LEU A 31 10.69 6.06 -16.64
C LEU A 31 12.06 5.40 -16.65
N ARG A 32 13.11 6.23 -16.59
CA ARG A 32 14.45 5.75 -16.26
C ARG A 32 14.46 5.13 -14.87
N ALA A 33 15.28 4.09 -14.68
CA ALA A 33 15.33 3.32 -13.44
C ALA A 33 15.63 4.17 -12.19
N SER A 34 16.46 5.21 -12.32
CA SER A 34 16.75 6.14 -11.22
C SER A 34 15.52 6.96 -10.81
N LEU A 35 14.81 7.53 -11.79
CA LEU A 35 13.59 8.32 -11.56
C LEU A 35 12.45 7.45 -11.00
N TYR A 36 12.28 6.25 -11.54
CA TYR A 36 11.30 5.29 -11.04
C TYR A 36 11.53 4.96 -9.55
N ARG A 37 12.78 4.69 -9.14
CA ARG A 37 13.12 4.40 -7.75
C ARG A 37 12.85 5.59 -6.82
N LYS A 38 13.15 6.83 -7.25
CA LYS A 38 12.84 8.04 -6.48
C LYS A 38 11.33 8.21 -6.26
N GLN A 39 10.54 8.04 -7.32
CA GLN A 39 9.08 8.13 -7.23
C GLN A 39 8.49 7.02 -6.36
N LEU A 40 9.02 5.80 -6.48
CA LEU A 40 8.59 4.67 -5.68
C LEU A 40 8.91 4.89 -4.19
N ALA A 41 10.10 5.41 -3.86
CA ALA A 41 10.48 5.76 -2.49
C ALA A 41 9.55 6.82 -1.89
N ALA A 42 9.21 7.88 -2.64
CA ALA A 42 8.26 8.90 -2.20
C ALA A 42 6.87 8.30 -1.90
N ARG A 43 6.38 7.39 -2.75
CA ARG A 43 5.11 6.67 -2.52
C ARG A 43 5.16 5.77 -1.29
N PHE A 44 6.30 5.14 -1.01
CA PHE A 44 6.47 4.37 0.22
C PHE A 44 6.44 5.24 1.48
N VAL A 45 7.05 6.43 1.46
CA VAL A 45 6.99 7.38 2.58
C VAL A 45 5.56 7.83 2.83
N ALA A 46 4.86 8.29 1.79
CA ALA A 46 3.46 8.70 1.89
C ALA A 46 2.55 7.55 2.37
N TRP A 47 2.78 6.33 1.88
CA TRP A 47 2.04 5.15 2.34
C TRP A 47 2.32 4.82 3.81
N ARG A 48 3.57 4.96 4.27
CA ARG A 48 3.94 4.75 5.67
C ARG A 48 3.25 5.76 6.57
N GLU A 49 3.27 7.05 6.22
CA GLU A 49 2.56 8.10 6.96
C GLU A 49 1.05 7.81 7.04
N PHE A 50 0.44 7.44 5.92
CA PHE A 50 -0.98 7.06 5.88
C PHE A 50 -1.28 5.81 6.75
N ALA A 51 -0.41 4.80 6.69
CA ALA A 51 -0.57 3.57 7.45
C ALA A 51 -0.33 3.77 8.96
N GLU A 52 0.62 4.62 9.34
CA GLU A 52 0.88 5.03 10.72
C GLU A 52 -0.29 5.85 11.28
N LEU A 53 -0.84 6.78 10.48
CA LEU A 53 -2.07 7.49 10.82
C LEU A 53 -3.28 6.53 10.94
N ALA A 54 -3.35 5.53 10.08
CA ALA A 54 -4.38 4.48 10.12
C ALA A 54 -4.13 3.40 11.20
N GLN A 55 -2.97 3.40 11.87
CA GLN A 55 -2.64 2.60 13.05
C GLN A 55 -2.95 3.33 14.36
N ASN A 56 -3.40 4.58 14.29
CA ASN A 56 -4.08 5.30 15.36
C ASN A 56 -5.62 5.27 15.22
N PRO A 57 -6.33 4.13 15.04
CA PRO A 57 -7.49 3.96 15.87
C PRO A 57 -6.92 3.72 17.26
N SER A 58 -7.33 4.50 18.24
CA SER A 58 -7.09 4.16 19.64
C SER A 58 -7.14 2.64 19.81
N THR A 59 -6.19 2.10 20.55
CA THR A 59 -6.34 0.90 21.37
C THR A 59 -7.62 1.02 22.21
N ALA A 60 -8.76 0.96 21.53
CA ALA A 60 -10.10 1.08 22.07
C ALA A 60 -10.63 -0.35 22.10
N PHE A 61 -10.34 -0.94 23.26
CA PHE A 61 -11.04 -2.04 23.94
C PHE A 61 -11.18 -3.36 23.18
#